data_AF-A0A4U9U2U2-F1
#
_entry.id   AF-A0A4U9U2U2-F1
#
_cell.length_a   1.000
_cell.length_b   1.000
_cell.length_c   1.000
_cell.angle_alpha   90.00
_cell.angle_beta   90.00
_cell.angle_gamma   90.00
#
_symmetry.space_group_name_H-M   'P 1'
#
loop_
_entity.id
_entity.type
_entity.pdbx_description
1 polymer ?
#
loop_
_entity_poly.entity_id
_entity_poly.type
_entity_poly.pdbx_seq_one_letter_code
_entity_poly.pdbx_strand_id
1 'polypeptide(L)'
;MSTYQPDSELSRFNASREVDKPFPVSAATTEVVLEALRINRVTDGALDVTVGPLVNLWGFGPEGRPDKVPSAAELEKRRNWTGIDKLAVEGNALVKRIPELYVDLSSIAKGYGVDEIAHYLQSQHVKNYMVDIGGEVRTRGHNGEKKPWRIAIERPTAGGEQQALLVIEPGEMAMATSGDYRNYFEQDGVRYSHTIDPLTGKPIRHNLVSITVISPLCMTADGLSTGLNVNGAGAGYGAGQPAGDPGVYDRENRQGV
;
A
#
# COMPACT_ATOMS: atom_id res chain seq x y z
N MET A 1 -1.74 -6.58 12.54
CA MET A 1 -1.87 -5.19 12.04
C MET A 1 -3.22 -4.93 11.34
N SER A 2 -4.26 -5.73 11.60
CA SER A 2 -5.56 -5.57 10.91
C SER A 2 -6.37 -4.42 11.49
N THR A 3 -6.89 -3.54 10.63
CA THR A 3 -7.88 -2.50 10.97
C THR A 3 -9.29 -3.07 11.17
N TYR A 4 -9.55 -4.31 10.71
CA TYR A 4 -10.85 -4.98 10.80
C TYR A 4 -11.02 -5.83 12.07
N GLN A 5 -9.93 -6.08 12.81
CA GLN A 5 -9.97 -6.81 14.08
C GLN A 5 -9.90 -5.81 15.25
N PRO A 6 -10.96 -5.64 16.06
CA PRO A 6 -10.99 -4.62 17.12
C PRO A 6 -9.92 -4.78 18.20
N ASP A 7 -9.48 -6.02 18.44
CA ASP A 7 -8.49 -6.41 19.45
C ASP A 7 -7.04 -6.39 18.94
N SER A 8 -6.82 -6.12 17.66
CA SER A 8 -5.47 -6.02 17.08
C SER A 8 -4.66 -4.89 17.73
N GLU A 9 -3.33 -5.01 17.76
CA GLU A 9 -2.46 -3.93 18.27
C GLU A 9 -2.75 -2.57 17.61
N LEU A 10 -2.95 -2.57 16.29
CA LEU A 10 -3.20 -1.36 15.50
C LEU A 10 -4.57 -0.75 15.85
N SER A 11 -5.62 -1.57 15.96
CA SER A 11 -6.96 -1.11 16.33
C SER A 11 -7.00 -0.57 17.77
N ARG A 12 -6.30 -1.21 18.71
CA ARG A 12 -6.17 -0.70 20.09
C ARG A 12 -5.41 0.63 20.14
N PHE A 13 -4.34 0.77 19.34
CA PHE A 13 -3.65 2.06 19.19
C PHE A 13 -4.60 3.12 18.63
N ASN A 14 -5.34 2.81 17.55
CA ASN A 14 -6.29 3.73 16.93
C ASN A 14 -7.41 4.15 17.88
N ALA A 15 -7.93 3.22 18.70
CA ALA A 15 -8.96 3.49 19.70
C ALA A 15 -8.45 4.30 20.90
N SER A 16 -7.15 4.27 21.20
CA SER A 16 -6.56 5.06 22.28
C SER A 16 -6.74 6.56 22.01
N ARG A 17 -7.16 7.28 23.04
CA ARG A 17 -7.34 8.74 23.05
C ARG A 17 -6.19 9.46 23.75
N GLU A 18 -5.17 8.73 24.20
CA GLU A 18 -3.98 9.34 24.80
C GLU A 18 -3.11 10.00 23.73
N VAL A 19 -2.57 11.18 24.06
CA VAL A 19 -1.72 12.00 23.20
C VAL A 19 -0.34 12.13 23.85
N ASP A 20 0.71 12.15 23.02
CA ASP A 20 2.10 12.29 23.47
C ASP A 20 2.55 11.24 24.50
N LYS A 21 1.88 10.08 24.49
CA LYS A 21 2.24 8.93 25.33
C LYS A 21 2.65 7.73 24.46
N PRO A 22 3.76 7.06 24.78
CA PRO A 22 4.15 5.81 24.15
C PRO A 22 3.08 4.73 24.35
N PHE A 23 2.51 4.25 23.25
CA PHE A 23 1.64 3.08 23.22
C PHE A 23 2.46 1.86 22.79
N PRO A 24 2.70 0.88 23.67
CA PRO A 24 3.51 -0.29 23.34
C PRO A 24 2.92 -1.10 22.19
N VAL A 25 3.77 -1.50 21.25
CA VAL A 25 3.44 -2.40 20.14
C VAL A 25 4.56 -3.42 19.95
N SER A 26 4.31 -4.47 19.18
CA SER A 26 5.35 -5.41 18.79
C SER A 26 6.47 -4.76 17.95
N ALA A 27 7.64 -5.39 17.95
CA ALA A 27 8.75 -5.01 17.06
C ALA A 27 8.34 -5.05 15.58
N ALA A 28 7.51 -6.04 15.20
CA ALA A 28 6.95 -6.14 13.85
C ALA A 28 6.12 -4.92 13.46
N THR A 29 5.18 -4.48 14.32
CA THR A 29 4.38 -3.27 14.07
C THR A 29 5.28 -2.03 14.00
N THR A 30 6.31 -1.96 14.84
CA THR A 30 7.29 -0.87 14.83
C THR A 30 8.06 -0.80 13.51
N GLU A 31 8.56 -1.93 13.03
CA GLU A 31 9.29 -2.04 11.76
C GLU A 31 8.44 -1.57 10.57
N VAL A 32 7.19 -2.05 10.48
CA VAL A 32 6.28 -1.66 9.39
C VAL A 32 5.97 -0.17 9.43
N VAL A 33 5.75 0.42 10.61
CA VAL A 33 5.50 1.86 10.74
C VAL A 33 6.75 2.67 10.38
N LEU A 34 7.95 2.24 10.79
CA LEU A 34 9.19 2.91 10.40
C LEU A 34 9.41 2.90 8.90
N GLU A 35 9.13 1.78 8.23
CA GLU A 35 9.22 1.71 6.76
C GLU A 35 8.15 2.59 6.11
N ALA A 36 6.91 2.62 6.62
CA ALA A 36 5.88 3.53 6.13
C ALA A 36 6.29 5.00 6.26
N LEU A 37 6.90 5.41 7.39
CA LEU A 37 7.44 6.76 7.59
C LEU A 37 8.61 7.07 6.63
N ARG A 38 9.44 6.07 6.30
CA ARG A 38 10.49 6.23 5.29
C ARG A 38 9.88 6.41 3.90
N ILE A 39 8.94 5.56 3.51
CA ILE A 39 8.29 5.59 2.20
C ILE A 39 7.49 6.88 2.02
N ASN A 40 6.77 7.34 3.05
CA ASN A 40 6.11 8.64 3.05
C ASN A 40 7.08 9.76 2.63
N ARG A 41 8.26 9.84 3.25
CA ARG A 41 9.26 10.88 2.93
C ARG A 41 9.76 10.80 1.49
N VAL A 42 10.07 9.60 0.99
CA VAL A 42 10.63 9.43 -0.38
C VAL A 42 9.57 9.51 -1.47
N THR A 43 8.29 9.50 -1.11
CA THR A 43 7.16 9.72 -2.02
C THR A 43 6.54 11.11 -1.87
N ASP A 44 7.22 12.03 -1.17
CA ASP A 44 6.76 13.39 -0.87
C ASP A 44 5.36 13.44 -0.24
N GLY A 45 5.07 12.48 0.64
CA GLY A 45 3.82 12.38 1.38
C GLY A 45 2.73 11.56 0.69
N ALA A 46 2.98 11.05 -0.52
CA ALA A 46 1.95 10.35 -1.31
C ALA A 46 1.51 9.03 -0.66
N LEU A 47 2.44 8.24 -0.11
CA LEU A 47 2.08 7.20 0.84
C LEU A 47 1.94 7.81 2.23
N ASP A 48 0.73 7.97 2.75
CA ASP A 48 0.50 8.38 4.13
C ASP A 48 -0.38 7.35 4.85
N VAL A 49 0.20 6.59 5.79
CA VAL A 49 -0.52 5.57 6.57
C VAL A 49 -1.48 6.17 7.61
N THR A 50 -1.57 7.49 7.75
CA THR A 50 -2.51 8.16 8.64
C THR A 50 -3.81 8.57 7.96
N VAL A 51 -3.98 8.25 6.67
CA VAL A 51 -5.21 8.53 5.90
C VAL A 51 -6.41 7.66 6.29
N GLY A 52 -6.28 6.80 7.29
CA GLY A 52 -7.36 5.93 7.78
C GLY A 52 -8.70 6.64 8.05
N PRO A 53 -8.74 7.87 8.62
CA PRO A 53 -10.00 8.60 8.79
C PRO A 53 -10.70 8.91 7.46
N LEU A 54 -9.94 9.13 6.38
CA LEU A 54 -10.44 9.40 5.03
C LEU A 54 -10.82 8.11 4.32
N VAL A 55 -10.01 7.05 4.42
CA VAL A 55 -10.34 5.70 3.91
C VAL A 55 -11.69 5.22 4.47
N ASN A 56 -11.89 5.42 5.77
CA ASN A 56 -13.15 5.12 6.44
C ASN A 56 -14.30 6.01 5.92
N LEU A 57 -14.06 7.32 5.80
CA LEU A 57 -15.07 8.27 5.32
C LEU A 57 -15.59 7.90 3.92
N TRP A 58 -14.71 7.39 3.05
CA TRP A 58 -15.05 6.95 1.69
C TRP A 58 -15.52 5.50 1.62
N GLY A 59 -15.64 4.79 2.75
CA GLY A 59 -16.23 3.46 2.81
C GLY A 59 -15.32 2.31 2.40
N PHE A 60 -14.00 2.54 2.40
CA PHE A 60 -13.01 1.52 2.08
C PHE A 60 -12.39 0.87 3.33
N GLY A 61 -12.74 1.37 4.52
CA GLY A 61 -12.31 0.82 5.81
C GLY A 61 -13.44 0.18 6.62
N PRO A 62 -13.19 -0.16 7.90
CA PRO A 62 -14.13 -0.88 8.76
C PRO A 62 -15.40 -0.10 9.15
N GLU A 63 -15.45 1.23 8.94
CA GLU A 63 -16.67 2.03 9.20
C GLU A 63 -17.84 1.67 8.24
N GLY A 64 -17.58 0.95 7.15
CA GLY A 64 -18.58 0.53 6.17
C GLY A 64 -18.84 1.59 5.09
N ARG A 65 -19.55 1.20 4.02
CA ARG A 65 -19.80 2.07 2.87
C ARG A 65 -20.86 3.12 3.19
N PRO A 66 -20.60 4.42 2.95
CA PRO A 66 -21.63 5.45 3.05
C PRO A 66 -22.58 5.35 1.85
N ASP A 67 -23.86 5.64 2.04
CA ASP A 67 -24.86 5.69 0.97
C ASP A 67 -24.70 6.93 0.05
N LYS A 68 -23.87 7.90 0.46
CA LYS A 68 -23.70 9.19 -0.21
C LYS A 68 -22.26 9.64 -0.15
N VAL A 69 -21.85 10.42 -1.16
CA VAL A 69 -20.60 11.17 -1.14
C VAL A 69 -20.51 12.03 0.12
N PRO A 70 -19.39 12.01 0.86
CA PRO A 70 -19.19 12.81 2.05
C PRO A 70 -19.38 14.32 1.80
N SER A 71 -19.93 15.04 2.79
CA SER A 71 -20.02 16.49 2.70
C SER A 71 -18.63 17.14 2.80
N ALA A 72 -18.49 18.36 2.26
CA ALA A 72 -17.24 19.12 2.37
C ALA A 72 -16.81 19.36 3.83
N ALA A 73 -17.76 19.55 4.74
CA ALA A 73 -17.49 19.74 6.16
C ALA A 73 -16.96 18.46 6.84
N GLU A 74 -17.52 17.29 6.51
CA GLU A 74 -17.04 16.00 7.03
C GLU A 74 -15.65 15.66 6.47
N LEU A 75 -15.44 15.92 5.18
CA LEU A 75 -14.13 15.74 4.55
C LEU A 75 -13.06 16.59 5.25
N GLU A 76 -13.32 17.89 5.44
CA GLU A 76 -12.36 18.78 6.10
C GLU A 76 -12.08 18.37 7.54
N LYS A 77 -13.11 17.92 8.26
CA LYS A 77 -12.95 17.38 9.61
C LYS A 77 -12.01 16.17 9.63
N ARG A 78 -12.18 15.20 8.72
CA ARG A 78 -11.33 13.99 8.63
C ARG A 78 -9.91 14.31 8.14
N ARG A 79 -9.76 15.30 7.24
CA ARG A 79 -8.44 15.80 6.81
C ARG A 79 -7.64 16.36 7.97
N ASN A 80 -8.28 17.11 8.88
CA ASN A 80 -7.62 17.62 10.08
C ASN A 80 -7.10 16.51 11.02
N TRP A 81 -7.63 15.29 10.93
CA TRP A 81 -7.17 14.13 11.70
C TRP A 81 -6.07 13.33 11.02
N THR A 82 -5.76 13.64 9.76
CA THR A 82 -4.74 12.98 8.94
C THR A 82 -3.46 13.82 8.94
N GLY A 83 -2.30 13.17 8.89
CA GLY A 83 -1.00 13.82 8.77
C GLY A 83 0.10 12.95 9.40
N ILE A 84 1.08 12.55 8.58
CA ILE A 84 2.20 11.73 9.02
C ILE A 84 3.01 12.37 10.16
N ASP A 85 3.04 13.69 10.24
CA ASP A 85 3.70 14.48 11.29
C ASP A 85 3.08 14.25 12.68
N LYS A 86 1.86 13.70 12.73
CA LYS A 86 1.14 13.38 13.96
C LYS A 86 1.48 11.98 14.49
N LEU A 87 2.24 11.18 13.74
CA LEU A 87 2.68 9.84 14.14
C LEU A 87 4.18 9.84 14.42
N ALA A 88 4.59 9.23 15.53
CA ALA A 88 5.99 9.00 15.85
C ALA A 88 6.21 7.57 16.39
N VAL A 89 7.47 7.14 16.36
CA VAL A 89 7.93 5.85 16.89
C VAL A 89 8.98 6.11 17.97
N GLU A 90 8.82 5.50 19.14
CA GLU A 90 9.74 5.59 20.28
C GLU A 90 10.06 4.18 20.81
N GLY A 91 11.18 3.60 20.37
CA GLY A 91 11.46 2.18 20.63
C GLY A 91 10.39 1.28 20.02
N ASN A 92 9.86 0.33 20.80
CA ASN A 92 8.73 -0.52 20.38
C ASN A 92 7.38 0.08 20.79
N ALA A 93 7.20 1.38 20.56
CA ALA A 93 5.97 2.08 20.87
C ALA A 93 5.63 3.10 19.78
N LEU A 94 4.33 3.31 19.58
CA LEU A 94 3.80 4.36 18.71
C LEU A 94 3.30 5.53 19.55
N VAL A 95 3.46 6.74 19.04
CA VAL A 95 2.98 7.96 19.68
C VAL A 95 2.12 8.74 18.69
N LYS A 96 0.90 9.13 19.11
CA LYS A 96 0.04 10.03 18.36
C LYS A 96 0.03 11.43 18.98
N ARG A 97 0.05 12.47 18.14
CA ARG A 97 0.02 13.89 18.54
C ARG A 97 -1.40 14.47 18.64
N ILE A 98 -2.40 13.73 18.16
CA ILE A 98 -3.82 14.06 18.31
C ILE A 98 -4.60 12.77 18.63
N PRO A 99 -5.71 12.84 19.36
CA PRO A 99 -6.43 11.64 19.79
C PRO A 99 -7.23 10.98 18.67
N GLU A 100 -7.56 11.70 17.60
CA GLU A 100 -8.29 11.18 16.43
C GLU A 100 -7.40 10.49 15.38
N LEU A 101 -6.07 10.52 15.57
CA LEU A 101 -5.16 9.89 14.63
C LEU A 101 -5.50 8.40 14.49
N TYR A 102 -5.68 7.99 13.25
CA TYR A 102 -5.98 6.62 12.87
C TYR A 102 -4.96 6.16 11.84
N VAL A 103 -4.21 5.11 12.18
CA VAL A 103 -3.21 4.50 11.31
C VAL A 103 -3.82 3.32 10.59
N ASP A 104 -3.63 3.28 9.28
CA ASP A 104 -3.99 2.20 8.38
C ASP A 104 -2.74 1.70 7.65
N LEU A 105 -2.40 0.43 7.85
CA LEU A 105 -1.23 -0.22 7.26
C LEU A 105 -1.61 -1.12 6.07
N SER A 106 -2.83 -0.98 5.51
CA SER A 106 -3.34 -1.86 4.45
C SER A 106 -2.50 -1.83 3.17
N SER A 107 -1.74 -0.77 2.93
CA SER A 107 -0.86 -0.56 1.77
C SER A 107 0.60 -0.98 1.97
N ILE A 108 0.91 -1.70 3.05
CA ILE A 108 2.29 -2.11 3.38
C ILE A 108 2.35 -3.44 4.16
N ALA A 109 1.33 -3.74 4.94
CA ALA A 109 1.32 -4.90 5.84
C ALA A 109 1.22 -6.25 5.10
N LYS A 110 0.65 -6.30 3.89
CA LYS A 110 0.62 -7.53 3.08
C LYS A 110 2.03 -7.87 2.63
N GLY A 111 2.76 -6.88 2.09
CA GLY A 111 4.17 -7.04 1.75
C GLY A 111 5.03 -7.51 2.92
N TYR A 112 4.81 -6.97 4.12
CA TYR A 112 5.48 -7.47 5.34
C TYR A 112 5.16 -8.94 5.62
N GLY A 113 3.90 -9.35 5.52
CA GLY A 113 3.51 -10.75 5.69
C GLY A 113 4.20 -11.70 4.70
N VAL A 114 4.36 -11.26 3.44
CA VAL A 114 5.09 -12.01 2.41
C VAL A 114 6.56 -12.17 2.80
N ASP A 115 7.19 -11.09 3.29
CA ASP A 115 8.58 -11.11 3.73
C ASP A 115 8.80 -12.06 4.92
N GLU A 116 7.91 -12.04 5.91
CA GLU A 116 8.00 -12.92 7.07
C GLU A 116 7.85 -14.40 6.73
N ILE A 117 6.93 -14.76 5.82
CA ILE A 117 6.83 -16.13 5.32
C ILE A 117 8.10 -16.53 4.56
N ALA A 118 8.63 -15.62 3.73
CA ALA A 118 9.88 -15.88 3.01
C ALA A 118 11.04 -16.11 4.00
N HIS A 119 11.22 -15.24 4.99
CA HIS A 119 12.24 -15.40 6.04
C HIS A 119 12.08 -16.72 6.80
N TYR A 120 10.84 -17.10 7.15
CA TYR A 120 10.57 -18.39 7.77
C TYR A 120 11.00 -19.55 6.88
N LEU A 121 10.62 -19.59 5.60
CA LEU A 121 11.04 -20.64 4.65
C LEU A 121 12.56 -20.72 4.53
N GLN A 122 13.24 -19.59 4.49
CA GLN A 122 14.70 -19.53 4.47
C GLN A 122 15.32 -20.10 5.75
N SER A 123 14.75 -19.82 6.92
CA SER A 123 15.18 -20.41 8.20
C SER A 123 15.04 -21.94 8.22
N GLN A 124 14.06 -22.45 7.47
CA GLN A 124 13.84 -23.88 7.25
C GLN A 124 14.71 -24.46 6.11
N HIS A 125 15.68 -23.70 5.60
CA HIS A 125 16.58 -24.09 4.52
C HIS A 125 15.87 -24.39 3.19
N VAL A 126 14.65 -23.90 2.98
CA VAL A 126 13.93 -24.00 1.71
C VAL A 126 14.55 -23.02 0.71
N LYS A 127 15.11 -23.56 -0.39
CA LYS A 127 15.86 -22.79 -1.39
C LYS A 127 15.03 -22.32 -2.58
N ASN A 128 13.85 -22.92 -2.80
CA ASN A 128 13.01 -22.69 -3.96
C ASN A 128 11.58 -22.43 -3.49
N TYR A 129 11.07 -21.21 -3.66
CA TYR A 129 9.71 -20.87 -3.28
C TYR A 129 9.17 -19.65 -4.04
N MET A 130 7.85 -19.53 -4.05
CA MET A 130 7.09 -18.34 -4.37
C MET A 130 6.05 -18.16 -3.27
N VAL A 131 6.08 -17.01 -2.59
CA VAL A 131 5.06 -16.60 -1.63
C VAL A 131 4.18 -15.57 -2.30
N ASP A 132 2.86 -15.70 -2.16
CA ASP A 132 1.85 -14.75 -2.66
C ASP A 132 0.82 -14.51 -1.56
N ILE A 133 0.61 -13.25 -1.19
CA ILE A 133 -0.50 -12.82 -0.34
C ILE A 133 -1.24 -11.70 -1.07
N GLY A 134 -2.35 -12.04 -1.74
CA GLY A 134 -3.24 -11.02 -2.32
C GLY A 134 -2.66 -10.27 -3.52
N GLY A 135 -1.66 -10.84 -4.21
CA GLY A 135 -0.98 -10.23 -5.36
C GLY A 135 0.39 -9.64 -5.04
N GLU A 136 0.75 -9.51 -3.76
CA GLU A 136 2.11 -9.23 -3.31
C GLU A 136 2.91 -10.53 -3.32
N VAL A 137 4.03 -10.56 -4.05
CA VAL A 137 4.77 -11.78 -4.36
C VAL A 137 6.24 -11.65 -3.98
N ARG A 138 6.84 -12.72 -3.44
CA ARG A 138 8.31 -12.85 -3.30
C ARG A 138 8.78 -14.21 -3.75
N THR A 139 9.82 -14.24 -4.57
CA THR A 139 10.36 -15.46 -5.19
C THR A 139 11.80 -15.72 -4.75
N ARG A 140 12.18 -17.00 -4.73
CA ARG A 140 13.57 -17.46 -4.58
C ARG A 140 13.79 -18.75 -5.36
N GLY A 141 14.96 -18.87 -5.98
CA GLY A 141 15.34 -20.07 -6.73
C GLY A 141 14.46 -20.32 -7.96
N HIS A 142 14.05 -21.58 -8.15
CA HIS A 142 13.36 -22.05 -9.37
C HIS A 142 12.05 -22.77 -9.04
N ASN A 143 11.16 -22.86 -10.02
CA ASN A 143 9.93 -23.63 -9.91
C ASN A 143 10.16 -25.15 -10.02
N GLY A 144 9.08 -25.94 -9.98
CA GLY A 144 9.14 -27.41 -10.08
C GLY A 144 9.72 -27.95 -11.41
N GLU A 145 9.78 -27.12 -12.46
CA GLU A 145 10.42 -27.45 -13.73
C GLU A 145 11.89 -27.00 -13.81
N LYS A 146 12.48 -26.51 -12.71
CA LYS A 146 13.82 -25.91 -12.64
C LYS A 146 13.98 -24.66 -13.52
N LYS A 147 12.90 -23.94 -13.79
CA LYS A 147 12.90 -22.66 -14.50
C LYS A 147 12.72 -21.49 -13.52
N PRO A 148 13.14 -20.26 -13.88
CA PRO A 148 12.81 -19.07 -13.11
C PRO A 148 11.30 -19.00 -12.83
N TRP A 149 10.95 -18.45 -11.67
CA TRP A 149 9.55 -18.13 -11.37
C TRP A 149 9.05 -17.09 -12.38
N ARG A 150 7.85 -17.32 -12.91
CA ARG A 150 7.21 -16.43 -13.88
C ARG A 150 5.95 -15.86 -13.25
N ILE A 151 5.90 -14.54 -13.13
CA ILE A 151 4.75 -13.83 -12.56
C ILE A 151 4.08 -13.04 -13.66
N ALA A 152 2.76 -13.16 -13.76
CA ALA A 152 1.96 -12.43 -14.73
C ALA A 152 1.45 -11.13 -14.11
N ILE A 153 1.74 -10.02 -14.77
CA ILE A 153 1.14 -8.71 -14.49
C ILE A 153 -0.03 -8.53 -15.47
N GLU A 154 -1.22 -8.36 -14.91
CA GLU A 154 -2.44 -8.12 -15.68
C GLU A 154 -2.35 -6.77 -16.41
N ARG A 155 -2.69 -6.76 -17.71
CA ARG A 155 -3.02 -5.52 -18.42
C ARG A 155 -4.54 -5.47 -18.57
N PRO A 156 -5.25 -4.58 -17.87
CA PRO A 156 -6.65 -4.37 -18.16
C PRO A 156 -6.76 -3.69 -19.54
N THR A 157 -7.53 -4.29 -20.43
CA THR A 157 -7.88 -3.71 -21.73
C THR A 157 -9.30 -3.16 -21.65
N ALA A 158 -9.52 -1.97 -22.22
CA ALA A 158 -10.86 -1.45 -22.41
C ALA A 158 -11.60 -2.38 -23.40
N GLY A 159 -12.59 -3.11 -22.90
CA GLY A 159 -13.38 -4.05 -23.71
C GLY A 159 -13.40 -5.48 -23.20
N GLY A 160 -12.65 -5.84 -22.15
CA GLY A 160 -12.83 -7.12 -21.42
C GLY A 160 -12.46 -8.40 -22.16
N GLU A 161 -12.13 -8.36 -23.46
CA GLU A 161 -12.00 -9.56 -24.28
C GLU A 161 -10.58 -10.12 -24.42
N GLN A 162 -9.52 -9.36 -24.11
CA GLN A 162 -8.14 -9.90 -24.07
C GLN A 162 -7.30 -9.27 -22.96
N GLN A 163 -7.05 -10.05 -21.91
CA GLN A 163 -6.05 -9.74 -20.88
C GLN A 163 -4.67 -10.01 -21.46
N ALA A 164 -3.98 -8.99 -21.96
CA ALA A 164 -2.58 -9.15 -22.31
C ALA A 164 -1.76 -9.28 -21.01
N LEU A 165 -1.16 -10.43 -20.75
CA LEU A 165 -0.31 -10.62 -19.57
C LEU A 165 1.13 -10.20 -19.90
N LEU A 166 1.70 -9.26 -19.14
CA LEU A 166 3.14 -9.10 -19.13
C LEU A 166 3.70 -10.14 -18.15
N VAL A 167 4.42 -11.14 -18.66
CA VAL A 167 5.09 -12.13 -17.81
C VAL A 167 6.50 -11.66 -17.53
N ILE A 168 6.88 -11.61 -16.26
CA ILE A 168 8.23 -11.26 -15.82
C ILE A 168 8.85 -12.37 -14.98
N GLU A 169 10.18 -12.40 -14.97
CA GLU A 169 10.99 -13.32 -14.17
C GLU A 169 11.76 -12.50 -13.12
N PRO A 170 11.18 -12.26 -11.94
CA PRO A 170 11.77 -11.36 -10.94
C PRO A 170 13.05 -11.89 -10.28
N GLY A 171 13.40 -13.17 -10.50
CA GLY A 171 14.56 -13.79 -9.85
C GLY A 171 14.37 -13.94 -8.34
N GLU A 172 15.36 -13.54 -7.55
CA GLU A 172 15.29 -13.53 -6.08
C GLU A 172 14.84 -12.16 -5.54
N MET A 173 13.67 -11.71 -5.98
CA MET A 173 13.11 -10.40 -5.63
C MET A 173 11.64 -10.54 -5.20
N ALA A 174 11.12 -9.46 -4.63
CA ALA A 174 9.71 -9.28 -4.37
C ALA A 174 9.08 -8.31 -5.35
N MET A 175 7.76 -8.36 -5.47
CA MET A 175 6.96 -7.42 -6.22
C MET A 175 5.62 -7.15 -5.57
N ALA A 176 5.10 -5.95 -5.81
CA ALA A 176 3.74 -5.57 -5.46
C ALA A 176 3.14 -4.74 -6.59
N THR A 177 1.83 -4.80 -6.77
CA THR A 177 1.11 -4.04 -7.79
C THR A 177 -0.07 -3.29 -7.20
N SER A 178 -0.03 -1.97 -7.28
CA SER A 178 -1.17 -1.11 -6.90
C SER A 178 -1.88 -0.64 -8.16
N GLY A 179 -3.21 -0.58 -8.13
CA GLY A 179 -4.01 -0.12 -9.26
C GLY A 179 -5.49 0.00 -8.93
N ASP A 180 -6.19 0.85 -9.69
CA ASP A 180 -7.57 1.26 -9.38
C ASP A 180 -8.63 0.34 -10.00
N TYR A 181 -8.21 -0.75 -10.66
CA TYR A 181 -9.12 -1.54 -11.48
C TYR A 181 -9.97 -2.56 -10.70
N ARG A 182 -9.52 -3.02 -9.52
CA ARG A 182 -10.20 -4.08 -8.73
C ARG A 182 -11.15 -3.58 -7.64
N ASN A 183 -10.82 -2.47 -6.96
CA ASN A 183 -11.57 -1.97 -5.81
C ASN A 183 -12.04 -0.53 -6.06
N TYR A 184 -13.30 -0.39 -6.49
CA TYR A 184 -13.97 0.88 -6.72
C TYR A 184 -15.48 0.78 -6.46
N PHE A 185 -16.15 1.92 -6.33
CA PHE A 185 -17.60 2.01 -6.47
C PHE A 185 -17.96 3.13 -7.46
N GLU A 186 -19.17 3.07 -7.99
CA GLU A 186 -19.70 4.07 -8.93
C GLU A 186 -20.91 4.78 -8.30
N GLN A 187 -20.92 6.11 -8.36
CA GLN A 187 -22.05 6.93 -7.94
C GLN A 187 -22.23 8.08 -8.94
N ASP A 188 -23.44 8.24 -9.47
CA ASP A 188 -23.80 9.26 -10.47
C ASP A 188 -22.87 9.26 -11.71
N GLY A 189 -22.45 8.07 -12.15
CA GLY A 189 -21.53 7.89 -13.29
C GLY A 189 -20.06 8.20 -12.97
N VAL A 190 -19.73 8.51 -11.71
CA VAL A 190 -18.36 8.77 -11.25
C VAL A 190 -17.82 7.56 -10.50
N ARG A 191 -16.67 7.06 -10.96
CA ARG A 191 -15.92 5.97 -10.33
C ARG A 191 -15.00 6.51 -9.22
N TYR A 192 -15.07 5.90 -8.04
CA TYR A 192 -14.23 6.22 -6.89
C TYR A 192 -13.37 5.00 -6.54
N SER A 193 -12.05 5.13 -6.61
CA SER A 193 -11.10 4.09 -6.18
C SER A 193 -10.86 4.10 -4.68
N HIS A 194 -10.31 3.00 -4.16
CA HIS A 194 -9.95 2.87 -2.75
C HIS A 194 -8.69 3.65 -2.33
N THR A 195 -7.87 4.07 -3.29
CA THR A 195 -6.64 4.83 -3.03
C THR A 195 -6.99 6.30 -2.82
N ILE A 196 -6.68 6.83 -1.64
CA ILE A 196 -6.94 8.23 -1.28
C ILE A 196 -5.68 9.06 -1.51
N ASP A 197 -5.83 10.21 -2.16
CA ASP A 197 -4.80 11.25 -2.19
C ASP A 197 -4.81 12.01 -0.85
N PRO A 198 -3.73 11.94 -0.05
CA PRO A 198 -3.66 12.62 1.25
C PRO A 198 -3.83 14.15 1.14
N LEU A 199 -3.43 14.76 0.03
CA LEU A 199 -3.51 16.21 -0.18
C LEU A 199 -4.96 16.66 -0.32
N THR A 200 -5.72 16.01 -1.19
CA THR A 200 -7.12 16.37 -1.44
C THR A 200 -8.10 15.71 -0.47
N GLY A 201 -7.70 14.61 0.16
CA GLY A 201 -8.54 13.75 0.99
C GLY A 201 -9.59 12.96 0.21
N LYS A 202 -9.44 12.87 -1.11
CA LYS A 202 -10.40 12.24 -2.03
C LYS A 202 -9.74 11.05 -2.74
N PRO A 203 -10.54 10.11 -3.28
CA PRO A 203 -10.03 9.10 -4.20
C PRO A 203 -9.26 9.72 -5.37
N ILE A 204 -8.13 9.10 -5.73
CA ILE A 204 -7.27 9.55 -6.82
C ILE A 204 -8.02 9.58 -8.16
N ARG A 205 -7.65 10.54 -9.01
CA ARG A 205 -8.26 10.78 -10.33
C ARG A 205 -7.17 10.99 -11.37
N HIS A 206 -6.56 9.91 -11.84
CA HIS A 206 -5.65 9.95 -12.98
C HIS A 206 -5.84 8.72 -13.87
N ASN A 207 -5.23 8.76 -15.05
CA ASN A 207 -5.35 7.69 -16.05
C ASN A 207 -4.34 6.54 -15.84
N LEU A 208 -3.52 6.58 -14.78
CA LEU A 208 -2.65 5.47 -14.45
C LEU A 208 -3.49 4.26 -14.02
N VAL A 209 -3.18 3.12 -14.62
CA VAL A 209 -3.96 1.89 -14.50
C VAL A 209 -3.45 1.02 -13.37
N SER A 210 -2.12 0.89 -13.32
CA SER A 210 -1.41 0.10 -12.32
C SER A 210 0.06 0.50 -12.28
N ILE A 211 0.68 0.36 -11.12
CA ILE A 211 2.12 0.38 -10.92
C ILE A 211 2.55 -0.94 -10.33
N THR A 212 3.57 -1.55 -10.93
CA THR A 212 4.29 -2.69 -10.34
C THR A 212 5.67 -2.25 -9.88
N VAL A 213 5.99 -2.48 -8.62
CA VAL A 213 7.33 -2.25 -8.05
C VAL A 213 7.98 -3.59 -7.76
N ILE A 214 9.26 -3.74 -8.13
CA ILE A 214 10.10 -4.89 -7.82
C ILE A 214 11.19 -4.44 -6.85
N SER A 215 11.31 -5.07 -5.69
CA SER A 215 12.25 -4.69 -4.62
C SER A 215 12.79 -5.92 -3.90
N PRO A 216 13.94 -5.89 -3.21
CA PRO A 216 14.40 -7.03 -2.41
C PRO A 216 13.42 -7.45 -1.29
N LEU A 217 12.67 -6.48 -0.76
CA LEU A 217 11.64 -6.67 0.27
C LEU A 217 10.25 -6.33 -0.30
N CYS A 218 9.29 -7.20 -0.02
CA CYS A 218 7.92 -7.07 -0.48
C CYS A 218 7.19 -5.93 0.25
N MET A 219 7.46 -5.73 1.54
CA MET A 219 6.96 -4.58 2.32
C MET A 219 7.28 -3.25 1.63
N THR A 220 8.52 -3.09 1.18
CA THR A 220 8.96 -1.88 0.47
C THR A 220 8.28 -1.75 -0.89
N ALA A 221 8.13 -2.85 -1.64
CA ALA A 221 7.43 -2.84 -2.93
C ALA A 221 5.96 -2.41 -2.78
N ASP A 222 5.25 -2.94 -1.78
CA ASP A 222 3.82 -2.68 -1.50
C ASP A 222 3.56 -1.20 -1.13
N GLY A 223 4.37 -0.66 -0.22
CA GLY A 223 4.29 0.75 0.14
C GLY A 223 4.62 1.68 -1.03
N LEU A 224 5.69 1.37 -1.79
CA LEU A 224 6.09 2.19 -2.93
C LEU A 224 5.09 2.12 -4.09
N SER A 225 4.52 0.95 -4.39
CA SER A 225 3.53 0.85 -5.47
C SER A 225 2.31 1.71 -5.17
N THR A 226 1.89 1.80 -3.91
CA THR A 226 0.78 2.65 -3.49
C THR A 226 1.13 4.13 -3.53
N GLY A 227 2.27 4.55 -2.96
CA GLY A 227 2.69 5.96 -2.98
C GLY A 227 2.91 6.49 -4.40
N LEU A 228 3.52 5.68 -5.27
CA LEU A 228 3.69 6.04 -6.68
C LEU A 228 2.34 6.05 -7.42
N ASN A 229 1.42 5.16 -7.06
CA ASN A 229 0.08 5.18 -7.64
C ASN A 229 -0.59 6.51 -7.29
N VAL A 230 -0.53 6.97 -6.05
CA VAL A 230 -1.07 8.29 -5.65
C VAL A 230 -0.47 9.46 -6.45
N ASN A 231 0.84 9.45 -6.70
CA ASN A 231 1.50 10.51 -7.45
C ASN A 231 1.12 10.54 -8.95
N GLY A 232 0.66 9.41 -9.50
CA GLY A 232 0.35 9.29 -10.93
C GLY A 232 1.59 9.19 -11.82
N ALA A 233 1.35 9.03 -13.12
CA ALA A 233 2.40 8.87 -14.11
C ALA A 233 3.27 10.13 -14.27
N GLY A 234 4.57 9.95 -14.50
CA GLY A 234 5.53 11.04 -14.69
C GLY A 234 6.16 11.60 -13.41
N ALA A 235 5.62 11.28 -12.23
CA ALA A 235 6.27 11.52 -10.94
C ALA A 235 7.33 10.45 -10.61
N GLY A 236 7.96 9.89 -11.66
CA GLY A 236 8.88 8.77 -11.54
C GLY A 236 9.98 9.07 -10.53
N TYR A 237 10.23 8.10 -9.67
CA TYR A 237 11.54 7.94 -9.02
C TYR A 237 12.60 8.20 -10.09
N GLY A 238 13.32 9.31 -9.94
CA GLY A 238 14.18 9.85 -10.99
C GLY A 238 15.13 8.78 -11.53
N ALA A 239 15.27 8.75 -12.85
CA ALA A 239 16.30 7.98 -13.54
C ALA A 239 17.69 8.48 -13.10
N GLY A 240 18.20 7.92 -12.00
CA GLY A 240 19.49 8.26 -11.46
C GLY A 240 19.77 7.61 -10.10
N GLN A 241 20.57 6.53 -10.14
CA GLN A 241 21.35 5.93 -9.02
C GLN A 241 20.58 4.96 -8.09
N PRO A 242 21.26 4.15 -7.23
CA PRO A 242 22.49 3.35 -7.35
C PRO A 242 22.15 1.85 -7.57
N ALA A 243 23.15 0.97 -7.72
CA ALA A 243 22.91 -0.47 -7.87
C ALA A 243 22.28 -1.08 -6.60
N GLY A 244 20.99 -1.46 -6.67
CA GLY A 244 20.25 -2.10 -5.57
C GLY A 244 18.84 -1.57 -5.31
N ASP A 245 18.41 -0.49 -5.98
CA ASP A 245 17.08 0.10 -5.78
C ASP A 245 15.96 -0.56 -6.59
N PRO A 246 14.68 -0.37 -6.20
CA PRO A 246 13.52 -1.05 -6.79
C PRO A 246 13.32 -0.73 -8.27
N GLY A 247 13.04 -1.76 -9.09
CA GLY A 247 12.57 -1.58 -10.46
C GLY A 247 11.11 -1.17 -10.47
N VAL A 248 10.77 -0.05 -11.12
CA VAL A 248 9.39 0.44 -11.23
C VAL A 248 8.88 0.26 -12.67
N TYR A 249 7.69 -0.32 -12.80
CA TYR A 249 6.95 -0.42 -14.05
C TYR A 249 5.63 0.33 -13.91
N ASP A 250 5.45 1.40 -14.68
CA ASP A 250 4.20 2.17 -14.73
C ASP A 250 3.41 1.88 -16.02
N ARG A 251 2.09 2.06 -15.96
CA ARG A 251 1.23 1.97 -17.14
C ARG A 251 0.11 3.00 -17.12
N GLU A 252 0.13 3.88 -18.10
CA GLU A 252 -0.96 4.82 -18.39
C GLU A 252 -2.01 4.23 -19.33
N ASN A 253 -3.27 4.59 -19.12
CA ASN A 253 -4.32 4.37 -20.10
C ASN A 253 -4.15 5.35 -21.26
N ARG A 254 -3.52 4.92 -22.35
CA ARG A 254 -3.56 5.67 -23.61
C ARG A 254 -4.87 5.37 -24.34
N GLN A 255 -5.94 6.03 -23.91
CA GLN A 255 -7.14 6.17 -24.72
C GLN A 255 -7.31 7.64 -25.12
N GLY A 256 -7.07 7.88 -26.43
CA GLY A 256 -7.60 8.92 -27.32
C GLY A 256 -7.90 10.34 -26.82
N VAL A 257 -7.39 11.31 -27.59
CA VAL A 257 -8.24 12.41 -28.08
C VAL A 257 -9.51 11.84 -28.69
#